data_AF-A0A3C0V042-F1
#
_entry.id   AF-A0A3C0V042-F1
#
_cell.length_a   1.000
_cell.length_b   1.000
_cell.length_c   1.000
_cell.angle_alpha   90.00
_cell.angle_beta   90.00
_cell.angle_gamma   90.00
#
_symmetry.space_group_name_H-M   'P 1'
#
loop_
_entity.id
_entity.type
_entity.pdbx_description
1 polymer ?
#
loop_
_entity_poly.entity_id
_entity_poly.type
_entity_poly.pdbx_seq_one_letter_code
_entity_poly.pdbx_strand_id
1 'polypeptide(L)' 'MKKQVICTITSLLLSLGVSFAQESPSEEDFYKIVTPPVPEGILLEVGGMTTLPDGRLAIGTRRG' A
#
# COMPACT_ATOMS: atom_id res chain seq x y z
N MET A 1 21.04 40.47 26.90
CA MET A 1 20.14 39.42 27.44
C MET A 1 18.93 39.16 26.53
N LYS A 2 18.14 40.17 26.15
CA LYS A 2 16.94 39.99 25.29
C LYS A 2 17.21 39.29 23.93
N LYS A 3 18.30 39.64 23.24
CA LYS A 3 18.68 39.00 21.95
C LYS A 3 19.05 37.52 22.09
N GLN A 4 19.71 37.15 23.18
CA GLN A 4 20.10 35.76 23.46
C GLN A 4 18.88 34.89 23.77
N VAL A 5 17.92 35.43 24.52
CA VAL A 5 16.66 34.75 24.83
C VAL A 5 15.80 34.55 23.58
N ILE A 6 15.78 35.51 22.66
CA ILE A 6 15.05 35.36 21.39
C ILE A 6 15.68 34.25 20.54
N CYS A 7 17.01 34.24 20.38
CA CYS A 7 17.70 33.20 19.63
C CYS A 7 17.50 31.79 20.20
N THR A 8 17.51 31.62 21.52
CA THR A 8 17.28 30.32 22.14
C THR A 8 15.84 29.84 21.94
N ILE A 9 14.85 30.73 22.07
CA ILE A 9 13.44 30.41 21.81
C ILE A 9 13.22 30.01 20.36
N THR A 10 13.80 30.73 19.39
CA THR A 10 13.66 30.41 17.97
C THR A 10 14.30 29.05 17.63
N SER A 11 15.45 28.70 18.22
CA SER A 11 16.08 27.40 18.00
C SER A 11 15.25 26.23 18.56
N LEU A 12 14.60 26.44 19.71
CA LEU A 12 13.76 25.43 20.34
C LEU A 12 12.48 25.17 19.52
N LEU A 13 11.85 26.23 19.00
CA LEU A 13 10.68 26.12 18.12
C LEU A 13 11.00 25.40 16.79
N LEU A 14 12.22 25.55 16.25
CA LEU A 14 12.61 24.88 15.01
C LEU A 14 12.89 23.38 15.23
N SER A 15 13.35 22.99 16.42
CA SER A 15 13.58 21.57 16.78
C SER A 15 12.30 20.76 17.03
N LEU A 16 11.15 21.43 17.18
CA LEU A 16 9.82 20.82 17.28
C LEU A 16 9.19 20.56 15.90
N GLY A 17 9.95 20.75 14.82
CA GLY A 17 9.54 20.50 13.44
C GLY A 17 9.07 19.06 13.22
N VAL A 18 7.97 18.94 12.49
CA VAL A 18 7.21 17.72 12.18
C VAL A 18 8.12 16.61 11.62
N SER A 19 8.22 15.50 12.37
CA SER A 19 8.77 14.25 11.84
C SER A 19 7.73 13.59 10.93
N PHE A 20 7.94 13.66 9.62
CA PHE A 20 7.21 12.81 8.67
C PHE A 20 7.84 11.42 8.71
N ALA A 21 7.15 10.45 9.33
CA ALA A 21 7.58 9.06 9.26
C ALA A 21 7.50 8.61 7.79
N GLN A 22 8.58 8.02 7.28
CA GLN A 22 8.59 7.41 5.96
C GLN A 22 7.72 6.14 6.02
N GLU A 23 6.71 6.06 5.15
CA GLU A 23 5.92 4.84 4.98
C GLU A 23 6.84 3.73 4.45
N SER A 24 6.74 2.54 5.03
CA SER A 24 7.48 1.38 4.54
C SER A 24 6.97 1.03 3.13
N PRO A 25 7.86 0.69 2.18
CA PRO A 25 7.43 0.27 0.85
C PRO A 25 6.39 -0.84 0.92
N SER A 26 5.31 -0.66 0.16
CA SER A 26 4.21 -1.61 0.01
C SER A 26 4.51 -2.61 -1.11
N GLU A 27 3.73 -3.70 -1.19
CA GLU A 27 3.89 -4.68 -2.27
C GLU A 27 3.67 -4.06 -3.66
N GLU A 28 2.78 -3.07 -3.75
CA GLU A 28 2.41 -2.34 -4.97
C GLU A 28 3.58 -1.55 -5.56
N ASP A 29 4.58 -1.19 -4.74
CA ASP A 29 5.81 -0.52 -5.19
C ASP A 29 6.70 -1.44 -6.03
N PHE A 30 6.52 -2.76 -5.92
CA PHE A 30 7.35 -3.77 -6.58
C PHE A 30 6.59 -4.63 -7.59
N TYR A 31 5.29 -4.84 -7.39
CA TYR A 31 4.48 -5.74 -8.21
C TYR A 31 3.20 -5.09 -8.70
N LYS A 32 2.80 -5.46 -9.93
CA LYS A 32 1.48 -5.11 -10.44
C LYS A 32 0.43 -6.05 -9.85
N ILE A 33 -0.34 -5.54 -8.89
CA ILE A 33 -1.50 -6.25 -8.34
C ILE A 33 -2.69 -6.03 -9.27
N VAL A 34 -3.31 -7.12 -9.73
CA VAL A 34 -4.48 -7.07 -10.62
C VAL A 34 -5.62 -7.86 -9.99
N THR A 35 -6.76 -7.19 -9.78
CA THR A 35 -7.99 -7.85 -9.37
C THR A 35 -8.77 -8.29 -10.62
N PRO A 36 -8.93 -9.60 -10.88
CA PRO A 36 -9.72 -10.05 -12.02
C PRO A 36 -11.21 -9.74 -11.80
N PRO A 37 -11.97 -9.45 -12.87
CA PRO A 37 -13.41 -9.26 -12.74
C PRO A 37 -14.09 -10.58 -12.33
N VAL A 38 -14.96 -10.51 -11.33
CA VAL A 38 -15.77 -11.66 -10.88
C VAL A 38 -17.19 -11.50 -11.44
N PRO A 39 -17.74 -12.52 -12.13
CA PRO A 39 -19.10 -12.46 -12.63
C PRO A 39 -20.14 -12.29 -11.51
N GLU A 40 -21.25 -11.62 -11.81
CA GLU A 40 -22.33 -11.43 -10.82
C GLU A 40 -22.90 -12.78 -10.37
N GLY A 41 -23.20 -12.90 -9.07
CA GLY A 41 -23.72 -14.13 -8.47
C GLY A 41 -22.67 -15.24 -8.28
N ILE A 42 -21.41 -15.01 -8.67
CA ILE A 42 -20.32 -15.97 -8.43
C ILE A 42 -19.59 -15.64 -7.13
N LEU A 43 -19.60 -16.60 -6.21
CA LEU A 43 -18.67 -16.64 -5.08
C LEU A 43 -17.38 -17.31 -5.55
N LEU A 44 -16.33 -16.53 -5.78
CA LEU A 44 -15.13 -17.04 -6.42
C LEU A 44 -14.45 -18.16 -5.62
N GLU A 45 -14.37 -18.02 -4.28
CA GLU A 45 -13.80 -18.99 -3.32
C GLU A 45 -12.74 -19.91 -3.97
N VAL A 46 -11.60 -19.33 -4.37
CA VAL A 46 -10.63 -20.01 -5.23
C VAL A 46 -10.10 -21.29 -4.54
N GLY A 47 -10.26 -22.43 -5.21
CA GLY A 47 -9.63 -23.70 -4.84
C GLY A 47 -8.33 -23.97 -5.59
N GLY A 48 -8.23 -23.45 -6.83
CA GLY A 48 -7.04 -23.56 -7.66
C GLY A 48 -7.12 -22.62 -8.87
N MET A 49 -5.97 -22.30 -9.46
CA MET A 49 -5.90 -21.48 -10.67
C MET A 49 -4.72 -21.89 -11.56
N THR A 50 -4.83 -21.64 -12.85
CA THR A 50 -3.73 -21.82 -13.81
C THR A 50 -3.83 -20.78 -14.92
N THR A 51 -2.68 -20.36 -15.43
CA THR A 51 -2.63 -19.57 -16.66
C THR A 51 -2.82 -20.49 -17.86
N LEU A 52 -3.50 -19.97 -18.88
CA LEU A 52 -3.71 -20.66 -20.16
C LEU A 52 -2.71 -20.14 -21.21
N PRO A 53 -2.42 -20.91 -22.28
CA PRO A 53 -1.48 -20.49 -23.33
C PRO A 53 -1.86 -19.21 -24.08
N ASP A 54 -3.14 -18.84 -24.06
CA ASP A 54 -3.66 -17.60 -24.65
C ASP A 54 -3.60 -16.38 -23.70
N GLY A 55 -3.03 -16.56 -22.50
CA GLY A 55 -2.88 -15.51 -21.50
C GLY A 55 -4.09 -15.32 -20.57
N ARG A 56 -5.16 -16.12 -20.72
CA ARG A 56 -6.28 -16.09 -19.77
C ARG A 56 -5.95 -16.80 -18.46
N LEU A 57 -6.68 -16.44 -17.41
CA LEU A 57 -6.60 -17.09 -16.09
C LEU A 57 -7.81 -18.03 -15.91
N ALA A 58 -7.56 -19.32 -15.76
CA ALA A 58 -8.57 -20.30 -15.38
C ALA A 58 -8.60 -20.43 -13.85
N ILE A 59 -9.80 -20.37 -13.27
CA ILE A 59 -10.01 -20.39 -11.82
C ILE A 59 -11.04 -21.47 -11.50
N GLY A 60 -10.70 -22.39 -10.61
CA GLY A 60 -11.64 -23.35 -10.02
C GLY A 60 -12.19 -22.82 -8.69
N THR A 61 -13.51 -22.80 -8.56
CA THR A 61 -14.17 -22.43 -7.29
C THR A 61 -14.26 -23.64 -6.37
N ARG A 62 -14.43 -23.42 -5.06
CA ARG A 62 -14.71 -24.50 -4.09
C ARG A 62 -16.15 -25.00 -4.12
N ARG A 63 -16.97 -24.55 -5.08
CA ARG A 63 -18.41 -24.86 -5.18
C ARG A 63 -18.75 -25.87 -6.27
N GLY A 64 -17.75 -26.38 -6.99
CA GLY A 64 -17.93 -27.15 -8.23
C GLY A 64 -17.90 -26.22 -9.42
#